data_AF-A0AAW1YRA6-F1
#
_entry.id   AF-A0AAW1YRA6-F1
#
_cell.length_a   1.000
_cell.length_b   1.000
_cell.length_c   1.000
_cell.angle_alpha   90.00
_cell.angle_beta   90.00
_cell.angle_gamma   90.00
#
_symmetry.space_group_name_H-M   'P 1'
#
loop_
_entity.id
_entity.type
_entity.pdbx_description
1 polymer ?
#
loop_
_entity_poly.entity_id
_entity_poly.type
_entity_poly.pdbx_seq_one_letter_code
_entity_poly.pdbx_strand_id
1 'polypeptide(L)'
;MDRIMEAWVRPKLKDMFISKWRVIQHRHKYTYNTIAIPNSYIESLKSLTPQISNSKFFSQLNKLVSLNSTYAQLNHTKGLSSAFGDLLANGDEALVTQAVPFYLASLRLFEKFIASA
;
A
#
# COMPACT_ATOMS: atom_id res chain seq x y z
N MET A 1 13.11 25.29 -14.07
CA MET A 1 12.55 24.85 -12.76
C MET A 1 13.65 24.15 -12.00
N ASP A 2 14.03 24.74 -10.88
CA ASP A 2 15.36 24.64 -10.27
C ASP A 2 15.52 23.41 -9.35
N ARG A 3 16.69 22.73 -9.42
CA ARG A 3 17.06 21.55 -8.59
C ARG A 3 17.00 21.84 -7.08
N ILE A 4 16.98 23.12 -6.70
CA ILE A 4 16.92 23.62 -5.32
C ILE A 4 15.52 23.41 -4.69
N MET A 5 14.42 23.46 -5.46
CA MET A 5 13.08 23.16 -4.91
C MET A 5 12.92 21.67 -4.58
N GLU A 6 13.44 20.77 -5.41
CA GLU A 6 13.44 19.32 -5.17
C GLU A 6 14.24 18.93 -3.91
N ALA A 7 15.35 19.63 -3.65
CA ALA A 7 16.22 19.39 -2.50
C ALA A 7 15.60 19.84 -1.16
N TRP A 8 14.68 20.81 -1.18
CA TRP A 8 14.02 21.33 0.02
C TRP A 8 12.66 20.68 0.29
N VAL A 9 11.95 20.26 -0.76
CA VAL A 9 10.63 19.61 -0.67
C VAL A 9 10.76 18.17 -0.17
N ARG A 10 11.76 17.40 -0.63
CA ARG A 10 11.96 16.00 -0.24
C ARG A 10 12.20 15.78 1.26
N PRO A 11 13.08 16.54 1.95
CA PRO A 11 13.29 16.39 3.39
C PRO A 11 12.05 16.73 4.20
N LYS A 12 11.37 17.83 3.84
CA LYS A 12 10.17 18.31 4.55
C LYS A 12 9.01 17.31 4.45
N LEU A 13 8.83 16.68 3.28
CA LEU A 13 7.87 15.59 3.10
C LEU A 13 8.26 14.34 3.88
N LYS A 14 9.54 13.99 3.89
CA LYS A 14 10.07 12.85 4.64
C LYS A 14 9.88 13.04 6.15
N ASP A 15 10.17 14.22 6.67
CA ASP A 15 10.04 14.56 8.09
C ASP A 15 8.58 14.67 8.52
N MET A 16 7.70 15.19 7.64
CA MET A 16 6.26 15.18 7.87
C MET A 16 5.72 13.73 7.92
N PHE A 17 6.17 12.88 7.00
CA PHE A 17 5.77 11.48 6.95
C PHE A 17 6.29 10.72 8.18
N ILE A 18 7.55 10.95 8.59
CA ILE A 18 8.16 10.38 9.80
C ILE A 18 7.46 10.87 11.07
N SER A 19 7.07 12.15 11.14
CA SER A 19 6.39 12.70 12.32
C SER A 19 4.97 12.16 12.43
N LYS A 20 4.20 12.13 11.33
CA LYS A 20 2.90 11.47 11.28
C LYS A 20 3.03 9.97 11.61
N TRP A 21 4.09 9.30 11.13
CA TRP A 21 4.41 7.91 11.45
C TRP A 21 4.73 7.69 12.93
N ARG A 22 5.47 8.61 13.55
CA ARG A 22 5.82 8.54 14.98
C ARG A 22 4.58 8.74 15.87
N VAL A 23 3.64 9.60 15.44
CA VAL A 23 2.32 9.75 16.07
C VAL A 23 1.47 8.49 15.92
N ILE A 24 1.46 7.86 14.74
CA ILE A 24 0.81 6.57 14.49
C ILE A 24 1.39 5.48 15.40
N GLN A 25 2.71 5.36 15.48
CA GLN A 25 3.39 4.36 16.33
C GLN A 25 3.11 4.57 17.82
N HIS A 26 3.04 5.84 18.29
CA HIS A 26 2.72 6.14 19.68
C HIS A 26 1.25 5.87 20.03
N ARG A 27 0.31 6.12 19.11
CA ARG A 27 -1.11 5.81 19.32
C ARG A 27 -1.44 4.32 19.19
N HIS A 28 -0.72 3.58 18.34
CA HIS A 28 -0.97 2.15 18.07
C HIS A 28 -0.25 1.15 18.99
N LYS A 29 0.50 1.59 19.99
CA LYS A 29 1.12 0.67 20.97
C LYS A 29 0.10 -0.18 21.74
N TYR A 30 -1.21 0.07 21.59
CA TYR A 30 -2.29 -0.62 22.31
C TYR A 30 -3.47 -1.15 21.47
N THR A 31 -3.42 -1.12 20.13
CA THR A 31 -4.46 -1.76 19.30
C THR A 31 -3.84 -2.76 18.33
N TYR A 32 -3.77 -4.00 18.80
CA TYR A 32 -3.49 -5.22 18.03
C TYR A 32 -4.57 -5.53 16.96
N ASN A 33 -5.45 -4.59 16.63
CA ASN A 33 -6.51 -4.85 15.67
C ASN A 33 -6.00 -4.58 14.26
N THR A 34 -6.17 -5.55 13.38
CA THR A 34 -5.87 -5.46 11.95
C THR A 34 -6.74 -4.45 11.25
N ILE A 35 -6.22 -3.89 10.16
CA ILE A 35 -7.07 -3.23 9.17
C ILE A 35 -7.93 -4.32 8.54
N ALA A 36 -9.23 -4.28 8.82
CA ALA A 36 -10.20 -5.20 8.27
C ALA A 36 -10.36 -4.91 6.77
N ILE A 37 -9.88 -5.83 5.94
CA ILE A 37 -10.01 -5.73 4.49
C ILE A 37 -11.41 -6.24 4.11
N PRO A 38 -12.21 -5.47 3.34
CA PRO A 38 -13.54 -5.90 2.94
C PRO A 38 -13.54 -7.22 2.16
N ASN A 39 -14.52 -8.08 2.42
CA ASN A 39 -14.64 -9.36 1.70
C ASN A 39 -14.78 -9.15 0.19
N SER A 40 -15.48 -8.10 -0.25
CA SER A 40 -15.62 -7.75 -1.67
C SER A 40 -14.28 -7.50 -2.36
N TYR A 41 -13.30 -6.94 -1.63
CA TYR A 41 -11.94 -6.74 -2.14
C TYR A 41 -11.22 -8.09 -2.31
N ILE A 42 -11.36 -8.98 -1.33
CA ILE A 42 -10.75 -10.32 -1.35
C ILE A 42 -11.35 -11.18 -2.47
N GLU A 43 -12.67 -11.12 -2.67
CA GLU A 43 -13.37 -11.84 -3.74
C GLU A 43 -12.95 -11.33 -5.12
N SER A 44 -12.86 -10.02 -5.31
CA SER A 44 -12.36 -9.42 -6.55
C SER A 44 -10.93 -9.88 -6.88
N LEU A 45 -10.09 -10.03 -5.85
CA LEU A 45 -8.71 -10.48 -5.97
C LEU A 45 -8.63 -11.98 -6.31
N LYS A 46 -9.55 -12.80 -5.79
CA LYS A 46 -9.69 -14.22 -6.13
C LYS A 46 -10.26 -14.46 -7.54
N SER A 47 -11.03 -13.51 -8.05
CA SER A 47 -11.62 -13.58 -9.40
C SER A 47 -10.63 -13.26 -10.53
N LEU A 48 -9.39 -12.87 -10.20
CA LEU A 48 -8.35 -12.58 -11.18
C LEU A 48 -7.92 -13.84 -11.94
N THR A 49 -7.60 -13.68 -13.23
CA THR A 49 -7.07 -14.78 -14.03
C THR A 49 -5.69 -15.21 -13.53
N PRO A 50 -5.33 -16.50 -13.63
CA PRO A 50 -4.06 -17.04 -13.11
C PRO A 50 -2.80 -16.34 -13.65
N GLN A 51 -2.85 -15.88 -14.91
CA GLN A 51 -1.75 -15.12 -15.53
C GLN A 51 -1.49 -13.79 -14.81
N ILE A 52 -2.55 -13.13 -14.35
CA ILE A 52 -2.48 -11.83 -13.69
C ILE A 52 -2.13 -12.03 -12.21
N SER A 53 -2.73 -13.02 -11.54
CA SER A 53 -2.46 -13.32 -10.13
C SER A 53 -1.01 -13.72 -9.85
N ASN A 54 -0.30 -14.26 -10.85
CA ASN A 54 1.11 -14.65 -10.73
C ASN A 54 2.08 -13.45 -10.78
N SER A 55 1.61 -12.24 -11.04
CA SER A 55 2.48 -11.06 -11.04
C SER A 55 3.01 -10.79 -9.62
N LYS A 56 4.25 -10.26 -9.56
CA LYS A 56 4.90 -9.87 -8.30
C LYS A 56 4.00 -8.94 -7.46
N PHE A 57 3.30 -8.02 -8.11
CA PHE A 57 2.35 -7.12 -7.44
C PHE A 57 1.18 -7.87 -6.79
N PHE A 58 0.50 -8.75 -7.53
CA PHE A 58 -0.64 -9.49 -6.99
C PHE A 58 -0.24 -10.52 -5.93
N SER A 59 0.97 -11.07 -6.00
CA SER A 59 1.54 -11.88 -4.92
C SER A 59 1.75 -11.07 -3.63
N GLN A 60 2.31 -9.85 -3.75
CA GLN A 60 2.44 -8.93 -2.61
C GLN A 60 1.06 -8.52 -2.06
N LEU A 61 0.08 -8.32 -2.93
CA LEU A 61 -1.29 -7.96 -2.56
C LEU A 61 -2.00 -9.12 -1.81
N ASN A 62 -1.85 -10.35 -2.29
CA ASN A 62 -2.33 -11.56 -1.61
C ASN A 62 -1.70 -11.72 -0.23
N LYS A 63 -0.38 -11.48 -0.15
CA LYS A 63 0.31 -11.53 1.14
C LYS A 63 -0.23 -10.46 2.08
N LEU A 64 -0.45 -9.23 1.60
CA LEU A 64 -1.03 -8.15 2.41
C LEU A 64 -2.37 -8.56 3.03
N VAL A 65 -3.27 -9.15 2.24
CA VAL A 65 -4.61 -9.53 2.73
C VAL A 65 -4.60 -10.69 3.73
N SER A 66 -3.56 -11.53 3.69
CA SER A 66 -3.39 -12.63 4.66
C SER A 66 -2.84 -12.20 6.03
N LEU A 67 -2.35 -10.97 6.15
CA LEU A 67 -1.69 -10.52 7.38
C LEU A 67 -2.72 -10.17 8.45
N ASN A 68 -2.46 -10.69 9.65
CA ASN A 68 -3.34 -10.62 10.82
C ASN A 68 -2.86 -9.60 11.87
N SER A 69 -1.95 -8.69 11.53
CA SER A 69 -1.64 -7.52 12.35
C SER A 69 -1.47 -6.26 11.51
N THR A 70 -1.92 -5.12 12.04
CA THR A 70 -1.73 -3.81 11.41
C THR A 70 -0.26 -3.48 11.21
N TYR A 71 0.60 -3.82 12.18
CA TYR A 71 2.05 -3.63 12.04
C TYR A 71 2.61 -4.42 10.84
N ALA A 72 2.23 -5.69 10.70
CA ALA A 72 2.69 -6.50 9.57
C ALA A 72 2.14 -5.97 8.24
N GLN A 73 0.86 -5.60 8.18
CA GLN A 73 0.23 -4.99 6.99
C GLN A 73 0.99 -3.72 6.59
N LEU A 74 1.23 -2.82 7.54
CA LEU A 74 1.96 -1.56 7.31
C LEU A 74 3.42 -1.75 6.91
N ASN A 75 4.11 -2.76 7.47
CA ASN A 75 5.48 -3.02 7.06
C ASN A 75 5.52 -3.59 5.62
N HIS A 76 4.52 -4.39 5.26
CA HIS A 76 4.40 -5.04 3.96
C HIS A 76 4.00 -4.07 2.83
N THR A 77 3.31 -2.96 3.13
CA THR A 77 2.92 -1.96 2.11
C THR A 77 4.12 -1.32 1.39
N LYS A 78 5.30 -1.27 2.02
CA LYS A 78 6.54 -0.81 1.37
C LYS A 78 6.92 -1.71 0.20
N GLY A 79 6.87 -3.02 0.41
CA GLY A 79 7.13 -4.03 -0.62
C GLY A 79 6.08 -3.99 -1.72
N LEU A 80 4.81 -3.81 -1.35
CA LEU A 80 3.71 -3.63 -2.31
C LEU A 80 3.91 -2.39 -3.19
N SER A 81 4.27 -1.25 -2.59
CA SER A 81 4.51 -0.01 -3.32
C SER A 81 5.70 -0.11 -4.27
N SER A 82 6.77 -0.78 -3.86
CA SER A 82 7.92 -1.05 -4.74
C SER A 82 7.53 -1.96 -5.89
N ALA A 83 6.78 -3.04 -5.64
CA ALA A 83 6.33 -3.96 -6.68
C ALA A 83 5.37 -3.29 -7.68
N PHE A 84 4.54 -2.35 -7.20
CA PHE A 84 3.69 -1.54 -8.07
C PHE A 84 4.51 -0.54 -8.91
N GLY A 85 5.53 0.09 -8.32
CA GLY A 85 6.47 0.94 -9.06
C GLY A 85 7.22 0.18 -10.15
N ASP A 86 7.70 -1.03 -9.84
CA ASP A 86 8.33 -1.93 -10.81
C ASP A 86 7.36 -2.28 -11.96
N LEU A 87 6.10 -2.55 -11.63
CA LEU A 87 5.04 -2.86 -12.60
C LEU A 87 4.71 -1.64 -13.48
N LEU A 88 4.68 -0.43 -12.93
CA LEU A 88 4.46 0.79 -13.72
C LEU A 88 5.61 1.09 -14.67
N ALA A 89 6.86 0.79 -14.26
CA ALA A 89 8.04 1.09 -15.06
C ALA A 89 8.29 0.08 -16.18
N ASN A 90 7.98 -1.21 -15.95
CA ASN A 90 8.40 -2.30 -16.84
C ASN A 90 7.28 -3.28 -17.20
N GLY A 91 6.07 -3.08 -16.68
CA GLY A 91 4.94 -4.01 -16.84
C GLY A 91 4.17 -3.79 -18.14
N ASP A 92 3.39 -4.81 -18.48
CA ASP A 92 2.40 -4.75 -19.57
C ASP A 92 1.26 -3.78 -19.20
N GLU A 93 0.82 -2.98 -20.17
CA GLU A 93 -0.26 -2.00 -20.01
C GLU A 93 -1.56 -2.66 -19.55
N ALA A 94 -1.85 -3.87 -20.02
CA ALA A 94 -3.01 -4.64 -19.58
C ALA A 94 -2.93 -5.02 -18.10
N LEU A 95 -1.74 -5.39 -17.62
CA LEU A 95 -1.50 -5.71 -16.20
C LEU A 95 -1.55 -4.46 -15.33
N VAL A 96 -0.98 -3.34 -15.80
CA VAL A 96 -1.03 -2.05 -15.10
C VAL A 96 -2.48 -1.59 -14.95
N THR A 97 -3.27 -1.66 -16.03
CA THR A 97 -4.69 -1.27 -16.03
C THR A 97 -5.50 -2.07 -15.01
N GLN A 98 -5.20 -3.37 -14.84
CA GLN A 98 -5.83 -4.16 -13.79
C GLN A 98 -5.27 -3.89 -12.38
N ALA A 99 -3.98 -3.60 -12.23
CA ALA A 99 -3.36 -3.39 -10.93
C ALA A 99 -3.72 -2.05 -10.27
N VAL A 100 -3.93 -1.00 -11.07
CA VAL A 100 -4.23 0.37 -10.60
C VAL A 100 -5.46 0.41 -9.67
N PRO A 101 -6.63 -0.16 -10.03
CA PRO A 101 -7.80 -0.18 -9.14
C PRO A 101 -7.52 -0.81 -7.77
N PHE A 102 -6.80 -1.94 -7.73
CA PHE A 102 -6.45 -2.62 -6.49
C PHE A 102 -5.50 -1.79 -5.64
N TYR A 103 -4.47 -1.19 -6.26
CA TYR A 103 -3.53 -0.34 -5.53
C TYR A 103 -4.23 0.88 -4.93
N LEU A 104 -5.08 1.58 -5.70
CA LEU A 104 -5.84 2.72 -5.22
C LEU A 104 -6.85 2.35 -4.13
N ALA A 105 -7.52 1.21 -4.25
CA ALA A 105 -8.43 0.71 -3.22
C ALA A 105 -7.67 0.37 -1.92
N SER A 106 -6.48 -0.22 -2.02
CA SER A 106 -5.63 -0.46 -0.85
C SER A 106 -5.25 0.86 -0.16
N LEU A 107 -4.81 1.87 -0.92
CA LEU A 107 -4.46 3.19 -0.39
C LEU A 107 -5.63 3.84 0.36
N ARG A 108 -6.83 3.85 -0.24
CA ARG A 108 -8.04 4.38 0.38
C ARG A 108 -8.42 3.66 1.68
N LEU A 109 -8.16 2.35 1.76
CA LEU A 109 -8.41 1.58 2.97
C LEU A 109 -7.47 2.00 4.11
N PHE A 110 -6.16 2.11 3.83
CA PHE A 110 -5.18 2.59 4.81
C PHE A 110 -5.44 4.04 5.22
N GLU A 111 -5.86 4.90 4.28
CA GLU A 111 -6.22 6.30 4.56
C GLU A 111 -7.42 6.41 5.51
N LYS A 112 -8.51 5.66 5.25
CA LYS A 112 -9.67 5.61 6.14
C LYS A 112 -9.31 5.12 7.54
N PHE A 113 -8.43 4.14 7.64
CA PHE A 113 -7.95 3.65 8.92
C PHE A 113 -7.20 4.75 9.71
N ILE A 114 -6.30 5.49 9.05
CA ILE A 114 -5.57 6.60 9.67
C ILE A 114 -6.51 7.73 10.10
N ALA A 115 -7.54 8.04 9.31
CA ALA A 115 -8.51 9.09 9.63
C ALA A 115 -9.43 8.72 10.81
N SER A 116 -9.58 7.43 11.12
CA SER A 116 -10.39 6.92 12.23
C SER A 116 -9.64 6.74 13.55
N ALA A 117 -8.33 7.00 13.59
CA ALA A 117 -7.42 6.82 14.73
C ALA A 117 -6.91 8.15 15.33
#